data_AF-A0A084SW37-F1
#
_entry.id   AF-A0A084SW37-F1
#
_cell.length_a   1.000
_cell.length_b   1.000
_cell.length_c   1.000
_cell.angle_alpha   90.00
_cell.angle_beta   90.00
_cell.angle_gamma   90.00
#
_symmetry.space_group_name_H-M   'P 1'
#
loop_
_entity.id
_entity.type
_entity.pdbx_description
1 polymer ?
#
loop_
_entity_poly.entity_id
_entity_poly.type
_entity_poly.pdbx_seq_one_letter_code
_entity_poly.pdbx_strand_id
1 'polypeptide(L)'
;MPGQTSSLRLPSFLHGTFRSVQQKTRREGLRCSEQHRKDGTFPEPQHLLEVPPGEVVLAHEVVDIQRERPAWRLYMVSNLMGHLSETSSGEGLNPFPMRNDYETHVRETAWGSLFFATTYLHPMSAERMAQRLQAVLRFWEPLQGARYLFKKLGATHTLEELMAAACGWALDAWSPEKEASVQVRLEKAAERMARASRDDCIEAILRQMSRAISSERDLKHRQVLADPTFQREGLATLDPVSFERVSGACTAELLALLFDWDDKMGVHQAFTFSRWPQPGCPRHD
;
A
#
# COMPACT_ATOMS: atom_id res chain seq x y z
N MET A 1 16.66 20.42 -26.75
CA MET A 1 16.59 19.63 -25.50
C MET A 1 17.74 18.63 -25.55
N PRO A 2 18.86 18.84 -24.82
CA PRO A 2 19.90 17.82 -24.72
C PRO A 2 19.37 16.67 -23.85
N GLY A 3 19.55 15.44 -24.33
CA GLY A 3 18.97 14.22 -23.74
C GLY A 3 19.40 14.00 -22.30
N GLN A 4 18.43 13.99 -21.39
CA GLN A 4 18.61 13.42 -20.06
C GLN A 4 18.78 11.91 -20.22
N THR A 5 19.90 11.40 -19.71
CA THR A 5 20.16 9.98 -19.58
C THR A 5 19.01 9.32 -18.80
N SER A 6 18.20 8.49 -19.47
CA SER A 6 17.03 7.80 -18.90
C SER A 6 17.39 6.60 -18.01
N SER A 7 18.56 6.64 -17.39
CA SER A 7 19.06 5.57 -16.53
C SER A 7 18.41 5.64 -15.15
N LEU A 8 17.90 4.51 -14.65
CA LEU A 8 17.41 4.40 -13.28
C LEU A 8 18.55 4.67 -12.28
N ARG A 9 18.29 5.54 -11.30
CA ARG A 9 19.23 5.81 -10.20
C ARG A 9 18.61 5.50 -8.86
N LEU A 10 19.31 4.71 -8.04
CA LEU A 10 18.91 4.35 -6.68
C LEU A 10 19.91 4.89 -5.67
N PRO A 11 19.45 5.23 -4.44
CA PRO A 11 20.35 5.55 -3.35
C PRO A 11 21.33 4.42 -3.05
N SER A 12 22.60 4.77 -2.83
CA SER A 12 23.67 3.81 -2.52
C SER A 12 23.42 3.03 -1.22
N PHE A 13 22.57 3.57 -0.34
CA PHE A 13 22.15 2.88 0.88
C PHE A 13 21.26 1.67 0.62
N LEU A 14 20.69 1.53 -0.58
CA LEU A 14 19.89 0.38 -1.01
C LEU A 14 20.71 -0.71 -1.70
N HIS A 15 22.04 -0.53 -1.85
CA HIS A 15 22.93 -1.51 -2.45
C HIS A 15 23.97 -2.05 -1.46
N GLY A 16 24.21 -3.36 -1.54
CA GLY A 16 25.12 -4.12 -0.68
C GLY A 16 24.45 -5.37 -0.16
N THR A 17 25.07 -6.06 0.81
CA THR A 17 24.45 -7.21 1.49
C THR A 17 23.27 -6.77 2.36
N PHE A 18 22.42 -7.71 2.78
CA PHE A 18 21.27 -7.42 3.67
C PHE A 18 21.70 -6.62 4.90
N ARG A 19 22.72 -7.10 5.64
CA ARG A 19 23.20 -6.43 6.86
C ARG A 19 23.73 -5.02 6.58
N SER A 20 24.48 -4.86 5.49
CA SER A 20 24.98 -3.55 5.07
C SER A 20 23.83 -2.59 4.75
N VAL A 21 22.87 -3.01 3.94
CA VAL A 21 21.72 -2.17 3.56
C VAL A 21 20.86 -1.83 4.78
N GLN A 22 20.63 -2.79 5.69
CA GLN A 22 19.91 -2.56 6.93
C GLN A 22 20.58 -1.47 7.79
N GLN A 23 21.92 -1.53 7.95
CA GLN A 23 22.66 -0.52 8.69
C GLN A 23 22.62 0.85 8.00
N LYS A 24 22.78 0.90 6.67
CA LYS A 24 22.75 2.15 5.91
C LYS A 24 21.36 2.80 5.94
N THR A 25 20.29 2.02 5.75
CA THR A 25 18.90 2.52 5.82
C THR A 25 18.52 3.01 7.20
N ARG A 26 19.02 2.37 8.27
CA ARG A 26 18.89 2.89 9.64
C ARG A 26 19.55 4.25 9.81
N ARG A 27 20.81 4.39 9.40
CA ARG A 27 21.54 5.66 9.48
C ARG A 27 20.84 6.76 8.68
N GLU A 28 20.33 6.42 7.51
CA GLU A 28 19.59 7.36 6.67
C GLU A 28 18.27 7.78 7.32
N GLY A 29 17.52 6.84 7.92
CA GLY A 29 16.28 7.14 8.63
C GLY A 29 16.51 8.09 9.81
N LEU A 30 17.56 7.86 10.60
CA LEU A 30 17.95 8.75 11.70
C LEU A 30 18.34 10.14 11.17
N ARG A 31 19.13 10.22 10.09
CA ARG A 31 19.53 11.48 9.45
C ARG A 31 18.32 12.27 8.95
N CYS A 32 17.38 11.61 8.27
CA CYS A 32 16.13 12.21 7.80
C CYS A 32 15.29 12.71 8.98
N SER A 33 15.20 11.92 10.04
CA SER A 33 14.47 12.26 11.25
C SER A 33 15.04 13.50 11.96
N GLU A 34 16.36 13.57 12.12
CA GLU A 34 17.06 14.71 12.72
C GLU A 34 16.84 16.00 11.92
N GLN A 35 16.97 15.94 10.59
CA GLN A 35 16.78 17.08 9.71
C GLN A 35 15.32 17.58 9.73
N HIS A 36 14.35 16.67 9.61
CA HIS A 36 12.93 17.03 9.62
C HIS A 36 12.51 17.67 10.94
N ARG A 37 13.05 17.21 12.08
CA ARG A 37 12.82 17.88 13.37
C ARG A 37 13.42 19.28 13.44
N LYS A 38 14.53 19.53 12.74
CA LYS A 38 15.23 20.81 12.77
C LYS A 38 14.50 21.89 11.97
N ASP A 39 14.04 21.57 10.77
CA ASP A 39 13.45 22.57 9.86
C ASP A 39 12.30 22.07 8.98
N GLY A 40 11.76 20.88 9.26
CA GLY A 40 10.62 20.31 8.52
C GLY A 40 10.98 19.76 7.14
N THR A 41 12.27 19.65 6.81
CA THR A 41 12.73 19.16 5.50
C THR A 41 13.39 17.80 5.57
N PHE A 42 13.55 17.14 4.41
CA PHE A 42 14.34 15.92 4.30
C PHE A 42 15.58 16.18 3.45
N PRO A 43 16.72 15.58 3.82
CA PRO A 43 17.92 15.75 3.05
C PRO A 43 17.93 14.80 1.84
N GLU A 44 18.49 15.27 0.73
CA GLU A 44 18.74 14.41 -0.43
C GLU A 44 19.65 13.22 -0.07
N PRO A 45 19.44 12.04 -0.68
CA PRO A 45 20.35 10.91 -0.51
C PRO A 45 21.79 11.29 -0.88
N GLN A 46 22.74 10.97 0.00
CA GLN A 46 24.15 11.38 -0.16
C GLN A 46 24.77 10.92 -1.49
N HIS A 47 24.40 9.74 -1.96
CA HIS A 47 24.90 9.18 -3.22
C HIS A 47 23.79 8.46 -3.96
N LEU A 48 23.58 8.85 -5.21
CA LEU A 48 22.72 8.16 -6.18
C LEU A 48 23.59 7.42 -7.19
N LEU A 49 23.41 6.11 -7.25
CA LEU A 49 24.13 5.20 -8.11
C LEU A 49 23.24 4.78 -9.28
N GLU A 50 23.83 4.65 -10.45
CA GLU A 50 23.14 4.12 -11.63
C GLU A 50 22.88 2.63 -11.47
N VAL A 51 21.67 2.20 -11.81
CA VAL A 51 21.29 0.79 -11.92
C VAL A 51 21.51 0.38 -13.37
N PRO A 52 22.41 -0.59 -13.65
CA PRO A 52 22.64 -1.06 -15.00
C PRO A 52 21.34 -1.54 -15.66
N PRO A 53 21.14 -1.31 -16.98
CA PRO A 53 19.99 -1.85 -17.68
C PRO A 53 19.88 -3.37 -17.54
N GLY A 54 18.68 -3.85 -17.21
CA GLY A 54 18.39 -5.27 -16.95
C GLY A 54 18.76 -5.77 -15.55
N GLU A 55 19.44 -4.96 -14.73
CA GLU A 55 19.81 -5.33 -13.36
C GLU A 55 18.56 -5.56 -12.51
N VAL A 56 18.69 -6.48 -11.55
CA VAL A 56 17.58 -6.91 -10.70
C VAL A 56 17.47 -6.05 -9.45
N VAL A 57 16.28 -5.49 -9.22
CA VAL A 57 15.88 -4.76 -8.02
C VAL A 57 14.86 -5.56 -7.23
N LEU A 58 15.14 -5.80 -5.95
CA LEU A 58 14.24 -6.48 -5.03
C LEU A 58 13.23 -5.47 -4.47
N ALA A 59 11.99 -5.57 -4.96
CA ALA A 59 10.87 -4.72 -4.55
C ALA A 59 10.08 -5.28 -3.35
N HIS A 60 10.37 -6.51 -2.89
CA HIS A 60 9.72 -7.10 -1.72
C HIS A 60 10.70 -7.99 -0.93
N GLU A 61 10.48 -8.13 0.38
CA GLU A 61 11.39 -8.89 1.27
C GLU A 61 11.34 -10.41 1.05
N VAL A 62 10.16 -10.95 0.70
CA VAL A 62 9.91 -12.40 0.57
C VAL A 62 10.81 -13.06 -0.48
N VAL A 63 11.31 -12.30 -1.46
CA VAL A 63 12.22 -12.78 -2.50
C VAL A 63 13.70 -12.60 -2.17
N ASP A 64 14.04 -11.95 -1.06
CA ASP A 64 15.43 -11.76 -0.63
C ASP A 64 15.98 -12.96 0.13
N ILE A 65 16.21 -14.04 -0.62
CA ILE A 65 16.78 -15.29 -0.11
C ILE A 65 18.33 -15.28 -0.10
N GLN A 66 18.97 -14.45 -0.94
CA GLN A 66 20.43 -14.36 -1.07
C GLN A 66 20.98 -13.17 -0.27
N ARG A 67 20.72 -13.16 1.05
CA ARG A 67 21.03 -12.03 1.95
C ARG A 67 22.51 -11.65 2.02
N GLU A 68 23.40 -12.61 1.81
CA GLU A 68 24.85 -12.40 1.86
C GLU A 68 25.43 -11.84 0.55
N ARG A 69 24.65 -11.79 -0.54
CA ARG A 69 25.11 -11.24 -1.82
C ARG A 69 24.74 -9.76 -1.96
N PRO A 70 25.62 -8.92 -2.56
CA PRO A 70 25.26 -7.58 -2.97
C PRO A 70 24.06 -7.61 -3.93
N ALA A 71 23.06 -6.78 -3.65
CA ALA A 71 21.90 -6.59 -4.52
C ALA A 71 21.22 -5.25 -4.23
N TRP A 72 20.38 -4.79 -5.15
CA TRP A 72 19.50 -3.64 -4.97
C TRP A 72 18.26 -4.04 -4.17
N ARG A 73 18.11 -3.52 -2.95
CA ARG A 73 17.04 -3.88 -2.02
C ARG A 73 16.09 -2.71 -1.79
N LEU A 74 15.24 -2.41 -2.77
CA LEU A 74 14.29 -1.29 -2.70
C LEU A 74 13.33 -1.43 -1.51
N TYR A 75 12.90 -2.65 -1.19
CA TYR A 75 11.99 -2.91 -0.07
C TYR A 75 12.53 -2.42 1.28
N MET A 76 13.85 -2.23 1.42
CA MET A 76 14.50 -1.76 2.65
C MET A 76 14.24 -0.28 2.94
N VAL A 77 13.61 0.47 2.04
CA VAL A 77 13.07 1.80 2.38
C VAL A 77 12.04 1.68 3.52
N SER A 78 11.33 0.56 3.66
CA SER A 78 10.46 0.30 4.83
C SER A 78 11.21 0.35 6.16
N ASN A 79 12.48 -0.09 6.19
CA ASN A 79 13.33 -0.01 7.38
C ASN A 79 13.67 1.45 7.71
N LEU A 80 13.99 2.25 6.69
CA LEU A 80 14.17 3.70 6.84
C LEU A 80 12.92 4.35 7.46
N MET A 81 11.73 4.01 6.95
CA MET A 81 10.45 4.52 7.48
C MET A 81 10.21 4.12 8.95
N GLY A 82 10.73 2.96 9.37
CA GLY A 82 10.74 2.51 10.77
C GLY A 82 11.53 3.46 11.67
N HIS A 83 12.69 3.93 11.19
CA HIS A 83 13.60 4.78 11.95
C HIS A 83 13.28 6.28 11.87
N LEU A 84 12.34 6.72 11.02
CA LEU A 84 11.91 8.13 10.98
C LEU A 84 11.34 8.62 12.32
N SER A 85 10.64 7.77 13.06
CA SER A 85 10.07 8.13 14.37
C SER A 85 11.01 7.91 15.56
N GLU A 86 12.20 7.33 15.34
CA GLU A 86 13.14 7.08 16.43
C GLU A 86 13.76 8.38 16.91
N THR A 87 13.63 8.66 18.20
CA THR A 87 14.31 9.75 18.89
C THR A 87 15.58 9.24 19.55
N SER A 88 16.57 10.12 19.76
CA SER A 88 17.78 9.79 20.53
C SER A 88 17.48 9.42 21.99
N SER A 89 16.30 9.77 22.50
CA SER A 89 15.80 9.41 23.83
C SER A 89 15.01 8.09 23.87
N GLY A 90 14.73 7.46 22.73
CA GLY A 90 13.96 6.22 22.65
C GLY A 90 12.44 6.38 22.87
N GLU A 91 11.96 7.60 23.10
CA GLU A 91 10.52 7.90 23.15
C GLU A 91 9.97 7.94 21.72
N GLY A 92 9.14 6.94 21.39
CA GLY A 92 8.51 6.83 20.08
C GLY A 92 7.44 7.90 19.88
N LEU A 93 7.65 8.79 18.92
CA LEU A 93 6.61 9.69 18.44
C LEU A 93 5.68 8.94 17.47
N ASN A 94 4.45 9.43 17.32
CA ASN A 94 3.56 8.98 16.26
C ASN A 94 4.27 9.15 14.89
N PRO A 95 4.61 8.05 14.17
CA PRO A 95 5.38 8.13 12.93
C PRO A 95 4.59 8.70 11.75
N PHE A 96 3.26 8.71 11.81
CA PHE A 96 2.43 8.91 10.62
C PHE A 96 2.63 10.28 9.94
N PRO A 97 2.71 11.43 10.63
CA PRO A 97 2.93 12.71 9.98
C PRO A 97 4.28 12.76 9.22
N MET A 98 5.37 12.41 9.90
CA MET A 98 6.71 12.43 9.27
C MET A 98 6.81 11.43 8.11
N ARG A 99 6.17 10.26 8.22
CA ARG A 99 6.14 9.28 7.12
C ARG A 99 5.40 9.82 5.89
N ASN A 100 4.33 10.58 6.09
CA ASN A 100 3.57 11.20 5.01
C ASN A 100 4.37 12.31 4.32
N ASP A 101 5.07 13.13 5.09
CA ASP A 101 5.93 14.17 4.55
C ASP A 101 7.09 13.53 3.78
N TYR A 102 7.68 12.45 4.31
CA TYR A 102 8.75 11.72 3.64
C TYR A 102 8.28 11.11 2.33
N GLU A 103 7.13 10.44 2.33
CA GLU A 103 6.50 9.95 1.10
C GLU A 103 6.36 11.07 0.07
N THR A 104 5.81 12.22 0.47
CA THR A 104 5.61 13.37 -0.42
C THR A 104 6.92 13.83 -1.04
N HIS A 105 7.97 13.94 -0.22
CA HIS A 105 9.30 14.33 -0.68
C HIS A 105 9.91 13.32 -1.67
N VAL A 106 9.95 12.02 -1.33
CA VAL A 106 10.67 11.03 -2.16
C VAL A 106 9.88 10.50 -3.35
N ARG A 107 8.55 10.70 -3.39
CA ARG A 107 7.75 10.41 -4.60
C ARG A 107 8.18 11.24 -5.81
N GLU A 108 8.90 12.34 -5.60
CA GLU A 108 9.56 13.12 -6.67
C GLU A 108 10.84 12.45 -7.22
N THR A 109 11.08 11.19 -6.88
CA THR A 109 12.17 10.37 -7.43
C THR A 109 11.63 9.08 -8.04
N ALA A 110 12.35 8.52 -9.03
CA ALA A 110 11.98 7.24 -9.64
C ALA A 110 11.91 6.09 -8.62
N TRP A 111 12.92 5.95 -7.76
CA TRP A 111 12.95 4.88 -6.76
C TRP A 111 11.86 5.05 -5.68
N GLY A 112 11.63 6.28 -5.22
CA GLY A 112 10.63 6.56 -4.19
C GLY A 112 9.22 6.37 -4.71
N SER A 113 8.92 6.86 -5.92
CA SER A 113 7.62 6.62 -6.57
C SER A 113 7.33 5.12 -6.71
N LEU A 114 8.30 4.32 -7.20
CA LEU A 114 8.12 2.88 -7.32
C LEU A 114 7.90 2.20 -5.96
N PHE A 115 8.69 2.55 -4.95
CA PHE A 115 8.57 1.97 -3.61
C PHE A 115 7.15 2.20 -3.03
N PHE A 116 6.66 3.44 -3.07
CA PHE A 116 5.35 3.77 -2.50
C PHE A 116 4.17 3.24 -3.31
N ALA A 117 4.32 3.04 -4.62
CA ALA A 117 3.26 2.40 -5.42
C ALA A 117 3.20 0.87 -5.23
N THR A 118 4.33 0.24 -4.88
CA THR A 118 4.44 -1.23 -4.76
C THR A 118 4.37 -1.75 -3.33
N THR A 119 4.54 -0.88 -2.34
CA THR A 119 4.49 -1.20 -0.92
C THR A 119 3.16 -0.76 -0.31
N TYR A 120 2.56 -1.63 0.48
CA TYR A 120 1.29 -1.39 1.16
C TYR A 120 1.54 -0.52 2.41
N LEU A 121 1.69 0.79 2.21
CA LEU A 121 1.84 1.76 3.29
C LEU A 121 0.56 2.59 3.42
N HIS A 122 -0.14 2.45 4.54
CA HIS A 122 -1.35 3.21 4.85
C HIS A 122 -1.07 4.72 4.91
N PRO A 123 -2.06 5.57 4.59
CA PRO A 123 -3.40 5.22 4.07
C PRO A 123 -3.38 4.84 2.58
N MET A 124 -4.28 3.92 2.21
CA MET A 124 -4.50 3.46 0.82
C MET A 124 -5.74 4.12 0.20
N SER A 125 -5.96 5.41 0.48
CA SER A 125 -7.11 6.15 -0.03
C SER A 125 -7.05 6.34 -1.54
N ALA A 126 -8.18 6.69 -2.17
CA ALA A 126 -8.22 6.99 -3.60
C ALA A 126 -7.27 8.15 -3.95
N GLU A 127 -7.23 9.21 -3.17
CA GLU A 127 -6.34 10.35 -3.42
C GLU A 127 -4.85 9.95 -3.33
N ARG A 128 -4.47 9.22 -2.27
CA ARG A 128 -3.09 8.74 -2.06
C ARG A 128 -2.66 7.74 -3.14
N MET A 129 -3.52 6.75 -3.37
CA MET A 129 -3.83 6.13 -4.67
C MET A 129 -3.24 6.82 -5.89
N ALA A 130 -3.98 7.83 -6.33
CA ALA A 130 -3.73 8.59 -7.52
C ALA A 130 -2.34 9.22 -7.51
N GLN A 131 -1.94 9.86 -6.41
CA GLN A 131 -0.65 10.54 -6.30
C GLN A 131 0.53 9.58 -6.50
N ARG A 132 0.48 8.38 -5.91
CA ARG A 132 1.52 7.35 -6.06
C ARG A 132 1.57 6.80 -7.49
N LEU A 133 0.42 6.53 -8.10
CA LEU A 133 0.36 6.06 -9.48
C LEU A 133 0.86 7.12 -10.47
N GLN A 134 0.43 8.37 -10.31
CA GLN A 134 0.93 9.50 -11.09
C GLN A 134 2.44 9.67 -10.96
N ALA A 135 2.99 9.53 -9.75
CA ALA A 135 4.43 9.61 -9.53
C ALA A 135 5.20 8.54 -10.32
N VAL A 136 4.74 7.28 -10.30
CA VAL A 136 5.36 6.21 -11.09
C VAL A 136 5.28 6.49 -12.58
N LEU A 137 4.13 6.98 -13.06
CA LEU A 137 3.93 7.32 -14.47
C LEU A 137 4.86 8.45 -14.94
N ARG A 138 5.19 9.43 -14.08
CA ARG A 138 6.19 10.47 -14.39
C ARG A 138 7.60 9.89 -14.60
N PHE A 139 7.92 8.79 -13.92
CA PHE A 139 9.23 8.14 -13.99
C PHE A 139 9.20 6.81 -14.76
N TRP A 140 8.20 6.62 -15.62
CA TRP A 140 7.96 5.34 -16.28
C TRP A 140 9.17 4.86 -17.09
N GLU A 141 9.73 5.71 -17.95
CA GLU A 141 10.85 5.34 -18.82
C GLU A 141 12.10 4.90 -18.03
N PRO A 142 12.63 5.66 -17.05
CA PRO A 142 13.74 5.18 -16.23
C PRO A 142 13.46 3.87 -15.51
N LEU A 143 12.24 3.69 -15.00
CA LEU A 143 11.84 2.48 -14.29
C LEU A 143 11.76 1.25 -15.20
N GLN A 144 11.54 1.40 -16.50
CA GLN A 144 11.58 0.28 -17.44
C GLN A 144 12.98 -0.31 -17.62
N GLY A 145 14.03 0.43 -17.24
CA GLY A 145 15.42 -0.01 -17.39
C GLY A 145 15.81 -1.21 -16.53
N ALA A 146 15.09 -1.53 -15.46
CA ALA A 146 15.44 -2.60 -14.52
C ALA A 146 14.49 -3.82 -14.60
N ARG A 147 14.88 -4.91 -13.93
CA ARG A 147 14.02 -6.07 -13.67
C ARG A 147 13.69 -6.16 -12.19
N TYR A 148 12.52 -6.70 -11.87
CA TYR A 148 12.02 -6.64 -10.49
C TYR A 148 11.70 -8.02 -9.91
N LEU A 149 12.22 -8.30 -8.73
CA LEU A 149 11.74 -9.39 -7.90
C LEU A 149 10.73 -8.85 -6.89
N PHE A 150 9.55 -9.48 -6.81
CA PHE A 150 8.46 -9.02 -5.94
C PHE A 150 7.97 -10.15 -5.03
N LYS A 151 6.75 -10.68 -5.21
CA LYS A 151 6.17 -11.68 -4.28
C LYS A 151 6.35 -13.15 -4.71
N LYS A 152 6.77 -13.39 -5.95
CA LYS A 152 6.96 -14.75 -6.50
C LYS A 152 8.45 -15.08 -6.60
N LEU A 153 8.88 -16.12 -5.89
CA LEU A 153 10.27 -16.59 -5.89
C LEU A 153 10.74 -16.94 -7.31
N GLY A 154 11.93 -16.48 -7.67
CA GLY A 154 12.59 -16.80 -8.94
C GLY A 154 11.97 -16.14 -10.19
N ALA A 155 10.86 -15.41 -10.07
CA ALA A 155 10.21 -14.74 -11.19
C ALA A 155 10.56 -13.25 -11.22
N THR A 156 11.37 -12.85 -12.21
CA THR A 156 11.64 -11.44 -12.51
C THR A 156 10.53 -10.83 -13.34
N HIS A 157 10.13 -9.60 -13.01
CA HIS A 157 9.06 -8.86 -13.66
C HIS A 157 9.65 -7.69 -14.46
N THR A 158 9.04 -7.35 -15.60
CA THR A 158 9.09 -6.00 -16.17
C THR A 158 8.42 -5.00 -15.22
N LEU A 159 8.55 -3.69 -15.50
CA LEU A 159 7.77 -2.68 -14.80
C LEU A 159 6.26 -2.91 -14.95
N GLU A 160 5.77 -3.24 -16.15
CA GLU A 160 4.34 -3.52 -16.37
C GLU A 160 3.84 -4.69 -15.54
N GLU A 161 4.59 -5.80 -15.54
CA GLU A 161 4.25 -6.99 -14.76
C GLU A 161 4.30 -6.73 -13.25
N LEU A 162 5.28 -5.93 -12.79
CA LEU A 162 5.37 -5.52 -11.39
C LEU A 162 4.15 -4.67 -11.00
N MET A 163 3.81 -3.66 -11.79
CA MET A 163 2.68 -2.77 -11.49
C MET A 163 1.34 -3.51 -11.56
N ALA A 164 1.17 -4.44 -12.50
CA ALA A 164 0.00 -5.31 -12.53
C ALA A 164 -0.08 -6.21 -11.28
N ALA A 165 1.04 -6.76 -10.82
CA ALA A 165 1.09 -7.58 -9.62
C ALA A 165 0.85 -6.78 -8.33
N ALA A 166 1.39 -5.56 -8.23
CA ALA A 166 1.30 -4.73 -7.04
C ALA A 166 -0.04 -3.98 -6.94
N CYS A 167 -0.52 -3.45 -8.07
CA CYS A 167 -1.69 -2.57 -8.18
C CYS A 167 -2.86 -3.21 -8.93
N GLY A 168 -2.87 -4.53 -9.10
CA GLY A 168 -3.94 -5.22 -9.84
C GLY A 168 -5.34 -4.95 -9.29
N TRP A 169 -5.49 -4.81 -7.97
CA TRP A 169 -6.75 -4.41 -7.34
C TRP A 169 -7.22 -3.02 -7.81
N ALA A 170 -6.29 -2.07 -7.97
CA ALA A 170 -6.58 -0.71 -8.40
C ALA A 170 -7.00 -0.71 -9.87
N LEU A 171 -6.28 -1.46 -10.70
CA LEU A 171 -6.61 -1.65 -12.11
C LEU A 171 -8.01 -2.25 -12.27
N ASP A 172 -8.35 -3.28 -11.50
CA ASP A 172 -9.66 -3.94 -11.58
C ASP A 172 -10.80 -3.04 -11.07
N ALA A 173 -10.56 -2.24 -10.02
CA ALA A 173 -11.58 -1.39 -9.42
C ALA A 173 -11.82 -0.08 -10.21
N TRP A 174 -10.74 0.53 -10.72
CA TRP A 174 -10.75 1.89 -11.27
C TRP A 174 -10.54 1.95 -12.79
N SER A 175 -10.01 0.91 -13.42
CA SER A 175 -9.95 0.79 -14.90
C SER A 175 -10.26 -0.64 -15.34
N PRO A 176 -11.53 -1.08 -15.21
CA PRO A 176 -11.92 -2.47 -15.46
C PRO A 176 -11.77 -2.91 -16.93
N GLU A 177 -11.55 -1.98 -17.85
CA GLU A 177 -11.34 -2.25 -19.27
C GLU A 177 -9.98 -2.95 -19.47
N LYS A 178 -9.97 -4.25 -19.81
CA LYS A 178 -8.76 -5.09 -19.84
C LYS A 178 -7.94 -5.03 -21.14
N GLU A 179 -8.42 -4.32 -22.15
CA GLU A 179 -7.84 -4.34 -23.49
C GLU A 179 -6.64 -3.41 -23.66
N ALA A 180 -6.42 -2.49 -22.72
CA ALA A 180 -5.31 -1.53 -22.76
C ALA A 180 -4.06 -2.04 -22.00
N SER A 181 -2.89 -1.50 -22.35
CA SER A 181 -1.65 -1.77 -21.62
C SER A 181 -1.75 -1.36 -20.15
N VAL A 182 -0.88 -1.94 -19.30
CA VAL A 182 -0.87 -1.62 -17.87
C VAL A 182 -0.66 -0.12 -17.64
N GLN A 183 0.26 0.50 -18.39
CA GLN A 183 0.52 1.93 -18.30
C GLN A 183 -0.74 2.77 -18.55
N VAL A 184 -1.46 2.52 -19.64
CA VAL A 184 -2.67 3.27 -20.00
C VAL A 184 -3.78 3.06 -18.98
N ARG A 185 -3.91 1.83 -18.44
CA ARG A 185 -4.90 1.55 -17.38
C ARG A 185 -4.53 2.24 -16.07
N LEU A 186 -3.24 2.33 -15.73
CA LEU A 186 -2.76 3.07 -14.56
C LEU A 186 -3.06 4.57 -14.69
N GLU A 187 -2.83 5.17 -15.85
CA GLU A 187 -3.16 6.57 -16.14
C GLU A 187 -4.64 6.84 -15.87
N LYS A 188 -5.53 6.04 -16.48
CA LYS A 188 -6.98 6.14 -16.28
C LYS A 188 -7.40 5.93 -14.83
N ALA A 189 -6.82 4.91 -14.17
CA ALA A 189 -7.11 4.64 -12.77
C ALA A 189 -6.73 5.83 -11.88
N ALA A 190 -5.54 6.38 -12.08
CA ALA A 190 -5.05 7.52 -11.32
C ALA A 190 -5.89 8.79 -11.54
N GLU A 191 -6.30 9.07 -12.78
CA GLU A 191 -7.19 10.19 -13.09
C GLU A 191 -8.56 10.06 -12.43
N ARG A 192 -9.17 8.86 -12.50
CA ARG A 192 -10.47 8.57 -11.87
C ARG A 192 -10.38 8.69 -10.35
N MET A 193 -9.35 8.09 -9.74
CA MET A 193 -9.09 8.18 -8.31
C MET A 193 -8.90 9.63 -7.84
N ALA A 194 -8.15 10.46 -8.58
CA ALA A 194 -7.85 11.84 -8.21
C ALA A 194 -9.10 12.75 -8.17
N ARG A 195 -10.14 12.39 -8.93
CA ARG A 195 -11.39 13.16 -9.06
C ARG A 195 -12.58 12.44 -8.43
N ALA A 196 -12.33 11.33 -7.73
CA ALA A 196 -13.39 10.46 -7.25
C ALA A 196 -14.25 11.17 -6.21
N SER A 197 -15.57 11.17 -6.44
CA SER A 197 -16.54 11.44 -5.39
C SER A 197 -16.61 10.25 -4.41
N ARG A 198 -17.35 10.44 -3.32
CA ARG A 198 -17.66 9.34 -2.39
C ARG A 198 -18.39 8.20 -3.10
N ASP A 199 -19.34 8.52 -3.98
CA ASP A 199 -20.12 7.54 -4.72
C ASP A 199 -19.25 6.76 -5.72
N ASP A 200 -18.31 7.43 -6.38
CA ASP A 200 -17.33 6.77 -7.26
C ASP A 200 -16.46 5.78 -6.48
N CYS A 201 -16.02 6.16 -5.27
CA CYS A 201 -15.27 5.28 -4.37
C CYS A 201 -16.13 4.08 -3.94
N ILE A 202 -17.41 4.28 -3.59
CA ILE A 202 -18.33 3.20 -3.22
C ILE A 202 -18.43 2.19 -4.36
N GLU A 203 -18.67 2.65 -5.59
CA GLU A 203 -18.78 1.76 -6.75
C GLU A 203 -17.46 1.02 -7.04
N ALA A 204 -16.31 1.67 -6.85
CA ALA A 204 -15.00 1.00 -6.96
C ALA A 204 -14.80 -0.08 -5.87
N ILE A 205 -15.21 0.20 -4.63
CA ILE A 205 -15.15 -0.75 -3.50
C ILE A 205 -16.04 -1.96 -3.77
N LEU A 206 -17.28 -1.75 -4.22
CA LEU A 206 -18.23 -2.83 -4.51
C LEU A 206 -17.70 -3.80 -5.58
N ARG A 207 -16.97 -3.30 -6.59
CA ARG A 207 -16.30 -4.15 -7.59
C ARG A 207 -15.27 -5.10 -6.98
N GLN A 208 -14.65 -4.72 -5.85
CA GLN A 208 -13.65 -5.53 -5.15
C GLN A 208 -14.22 -6.36 -4.00
N MET A 209 -15.44 -6.09 -3.54
CA MET A 209 -16.04 -6.81 -2.41
C MET A 209 -16.15 -8.30 -2.64
N SER A 210 -16.62 -8.71 -3.83
CA SER A 210 -16.73 -10.12 -4.19
C SER A 210 -15.39 -10.85 -4.10
N ARG A 211 -14.31 -10.19 -4.55
CA ARG A 211 -12.94 -10.70 -4.45
C ARG A 211 -12.48 -10.82 -3.01
N ALA A 212 -12.68 -9.78 -2.19
CA ALA A 212 -12.29 -9.78 -0.78
C ALA A 212 -13.02 -10.88 0.02
N ILE A 213 -14.34 -11.00 -0.17
CA ILE A 213 -15.17 -12.06 0.44
C ILE A 213 -14.75 -13.45 -0.07
N SER A 214 -14.26 -13.56 -1.30
CA SER A 214 -13.77 -14.82 -1.87
C SER A 214 -12.41 -15.24 -1.32
N SER A 215 -11.57 -14.30 -0.93
CA SER A 215 -10.25 -14.59 -0.38
C SER A 215 -10.26 -15.07 1.06
N GLU A 216 -11.33 -14.80 1.82
CA GLU A 216 -11.43 -15.18 3.23
C GLU A 216 -12.56 -16.21 3.45
N ARG A 217 -12.22 -17.31 4.12
CA ARG A 217 -13.15 -18.41 4.41
C ARG A 217 -13.74 -18.31 5.81
N ASP A 218 -13.08 -17.59 6.71
CA ASP A 218 -13.42 -17.57 8.14
C ASP A 218 -14.49 -16.52 8.51
N LEU A 219 -15.03 -15.78 7.53
CA LEU A 219 -16.14 -14.84 7.74
C LEU A 219 -17.44 -15.58 8.12
N LYS A 220 -17.95 -15.35 9.34
CA LYS A 220 -19.11 -16.07 9.89
C LYS A 220 -20.41 -15.71 9.17
N HIS A 221 -20.59 -14.44 8.80
CA HIS A 221 -21.81 -13.89 8.23
C HIS A 221 -21.69 -13.62 6.73
N ARG A 222 -20.97 -14.49 6.01
CA ARG A 222 -20.60 -14.29 4.60
C ARG A 222 -21.77 -13.97 3.66
N GLN A 223 -22.94 -14.58 3.88
CA GLN A 223 -24.13 -14.32 3.06
C GLN A 223 -24.64 -12.88 3.21
N VAL A 224 -24.63 -12.35 4.44
CA VAL A 224 -25.02 -10.97 4.72
C VAL A 224 -23.97 -10.01 4.19
N LEU A 225 -22.68 -10.30 4.43
CA LEU A 225 -21.58 -9.49 3.91
C LEU A 225 -21.55 -9.43 2.38
N ALA A 226 -22.10 -10.44 1.70
CA ALA A 226 -22.20 -10.49 0.24
C ALA A 226 -23.42 -9.75 -0.33
N ASP A 227 -24.37 -9.30 0.51
CA ASP A 227 -25.53 -8.53 0.07
C ASP A 227 -25.11 -7.12 -0.41
N PRO A 228 -25.33 -6.76 -1.69
CA PRO A 228 -24.99 -5.44 -2.21
C PRO A 228 -25.72 -4.30 -1.48
N THR A 229 -26.91 -4.55 -0.94
CA THR A 229 -27.68 -3.55 -0.19
C THR A 229 -26.99 -3.24 1.13
N PHE A 230 -26.69 -4.26 1.91
CA PHE A 230 -25.91 -4.16 3.14
C PHE A 230 -24.57 -3.46 2.92
N GLN A 231 -23.83 -3.84 1.87
CA GLN A 231 -22.54 -3.21 1.54
C GLN A 231 -22.68 -1.71 1.25
N ARG A 232 -23.66 -1.32 0.44
CA ARG A 232 -23.90 0.09 0.10
C ARG A 232 -24.27 0.92 1.32
N GLU A 233 -25.22 0.45 2.12
CA GLU A 233 -25.63 1.13 3.35
C GLU A 233 -24.48 1.24 4.36
N GLY A 234 -23.72 0.15 4.53
CA GLY A 234 -22.54 0.12 5.39
C GLY A 234 -21.49 1.13 4.96
N LEU A 235 -21.16 1.21 3.67
CA LEU A 235 -20.19 2.18 3.13
C LEU A 235 -20.70 3.63 3.21
N ALA A 236 -21.99 3.86 2.94
CA ALA A 236 -22.59 5.19 3.01
C ALA A 236 -22.56 5.77 4.43
N THR A 237 -22.66 4.91 5.45
CA THR A 237 -22.69 5.30 6.87
C THR A 237 -21.33 5.38 7.55
N LEU A 238 -20.25 4.94 6.90
CA LEU A 238 -18.89 5.09 7.43
C LEU A 238 -18.56 6.57 7.71
N ASP A 239 -17.97 6.84 8.87
CA ASP A 239 -17.41 8.16 9.15
C ASP A 239 -16.29 8.50 8.14
N PRO A 240 -15.94 9.80 7.96
CA PRO A 240 -14.95 10.21 6.97
C PRO A 240 -13.58 9.52 7.12
N VAL A 241 -13.11 9.27 8.35
CA VAL A 241 -11.80 8.68 8.60
C VAL A 241 -11.80 7.20 8.24
N SER A 242 -12.83 6.46 8.62
CA SER A 242 -12.98 5.05 8.25
C SER A 242 -13.18 4.88 6.75
N PHE A 243 -13.99 5.75 6.12
CA PHE A 243 -14.20 5.71 4.67
C PHE A 243 -12.90 5.97 3.90
N GLU A 244 -12.10 6.95 4.33
CA GLU A 244 -10.86 7.31 3.64
C GLU A 244 -9.84 6.15 3.63
N ARG A 245 -9.85 5.27 4.64
CA ARG A 245 -8.99 4.07 4.65
C ARG A 245 -9.32 3.08 3.54
N VAL A 246 -10.59 2.94 3.22
CA VAL A 246 -11.08 1.96 2.23
C VAL A 246 -11.35 2.58 0.86
N SER A 247 -11.33 3.91 0.74
CA SER A 247 -11.74 4.64 -0.47
C SER A 247 -10.95 4.24 -1.71
N GLY A 248 -9.71 3.77 -1.57
CA GLY A 248 -8.95 3.23 -2.70
C GLY A 248 -9.47 1.90 -3.24
N ALA A 249 -10.28 1.13 -2.50
CA ALA A 249 -10.67 -0.24 -2.82
C ALA A 249 -9.51 -1.27 -2.76
N CYS A 250 -8.51 -1.01 -1.91
CA CYS A 250 -7.42 -1.95 -1.65
C CYS A 250 -7.94 -3.21 -0.93
N THR A 251 -7.72 -4.39 -1.52
CA THR A 251 -8.26 -5.66 -0.99
C THR A 251 -7.93 -5.91 0.49
N ALA A 252 -6.72 -5.53 0.96
CA ALA A 252 -6.35 -5.71 2.35
C ALA A 252 -7.18 -4.84 3.32
N GLU A 253 -7.50 -3.60 2.94
CA GLU A 253 -8.36 -2.70 3.72
C GLU A 253 -9.81 -3.21 3.73
N LEU A 254 -10.26 -3.73 2.58
CA LEU A 254 -11.61 -4.28 2.45
C LEU A 254 -11.76 -5.54 3.31
N LEU A 255 -10.72 -6.37 3.42
CA LEU A 255 -10.71 -7.50 4.35
C LEU A 255 -10.82 -7.03 5.81
N ALA A 256 -10.06 -6.02 6.22
CA ALA A 256 -10.17 -5.45 7.56
C ALA A 256 -11.60 -4.92 7.84
N LEU A 257 -12.19 -4.19 6.89
CA LEU A 257 -13.57 -3.70 6.99
C LEU A 257 -14.58 -4.84 7.12
N LEU A 258 -14.40 -5.93 6.35
CA LEU A 258 -15.29 -7.09 6.39
C LEU A 258 -15.23 -7.80 7.75
N PHE A 259 -14.04 -7.94 8.35
CA PHE A 259 -13.90 -8.47 9.71
C PHE A 259 -14.57 -7.58 10.74
N ASP A 260 -14.38 -6.25 10.65
CA ASP A 260 -15.04 -5.30 11.55
C ASP A 260 -16.58 -5.40 11.48
N TRP A 261 -17.13 -5.58 10.28
CA TRP A 261 -18.56 -5.83 10.10
C TRP A 261 -19.00 -7.19 10.63
N ASP A 262 -18.23 -8.25 10.37
CA ASP A 262 -18.51 -9.62 10.85
C ASP A 262 -18.59 -9.69 12.38
N ASP A 263 -17.62 -9.06 13.05
CA ASP A 263 -17.55 -9.03 14.51
C ASP A 263 -18.71 -8.25 15.13
N LYS A 264 -19.07 -7.09 14.56
CA LYS A 264 -20.22 -6.29 15.03
C LYS A 264 -21.53 -7.06 14.93
N MET A 265 -21.72 -7.85 13.88
CA MET A 265 -22.92 -8.70 13.75
C MET A 265 -22.97 -9.80 14.82
N GLY A 266 -21.83 -10.38 15.19
CA GLY A 266 -21.75 -11.34 16.29
C GLY A 266 -22.09 -10.73 17.66
N VAL A 267 -21.66 -9.49 17.91
CA VAL A 267 -21.98 -8.76 19.15
C VAL A 267 -23.47 -8.42 19.22
N HIS A 268 -24.08 -7.97 18.12
CA HIS A 268 -25.52 -7.67 18.09
C HIS A 268 -26.41 -8.92 18.26
N GLN A 269 -25.96 -10.10 17.83
CA GLN A 269 -26.66 -11.37 18.09
C GLN A 269 -26.53 -11.83 19.55
N ALA A 270 -25.38 -11.61 20.20
CA ALA A 270 -25.18 -11.95 21.61
C ALA A 270 -26.04 -11.09 22.56
N PHE A 271 -26.24 -9.81 22.23
CA PHE A 271 -27.11 -8.90 23.01
C PHE A 271 -28.60 -9.15 22.77
N THR A 272 -28.99 -9.70 21.62
CA THR A 272 -30.40 -10.05 21.35
C THR A 272 -30.81 -11.38 22.00
N PHE A 273 -29.88 -12.31 22.20
CA PHE A 273 -30.13 -13.57 22.94
C PHE A 273 -30.26 -13.39 24.46
N SER A 274 -29.83 -12.26 25.02
CA SER A 274 -29.91 -11.96 26.46
C SER A 274 -31.19 -11.20 26.87
N ARG A 275 -32.15 -11.02 25.94
CA ARG A 275 -33.43 -10.30 26.17
C ARG A 275 -34.71 -11.12 25.98
N TRP A 276 -34.62 -12.44 25.84
CA TRP A 276 -35.81 -13.29 25.81
C TRP A 276 -36.11 -13.88 27.21
N PRO A 277 -37.32 -13.70 27.77
CA PRO A 277 -37.69 -14.31 29.02
C PRO A 277 -37.83 -15.82 28.83
N GLN A 278 -37.18 -16.59 29.70
CA GLN A 278 -37.35 -18.04 29.78
C GLN A 278 -38.84 -18.37 30.03
N PRO A 279 -39.50 -19.21 29.21
CA PRO A 279 -40.85 -19.67 29.52
C PRO A 279 -40.81 -20.55 30.76
N GLY A 280 -41.66 -20.21 31.73
CA GLY A 280 -41.66 -20.80 33.07
C GLY A 280 -41.88 -22.31 33.10
N CYS A 281 -41.10 -22.99 33.92
CA CYS A 281 -41.43 -24.34 34.40
C CYS A 281 -42.61 -24.26 35.40
N PRO A 282 -43.55 -25.21 35.35
CA PRO A 282 -44.65 -25.28 36.30
C PRO A 282 -44.14 -25.75 37.66
N ARG A 283 -44.56 -25.07 38.73
CA ARG A 283 -44.40 -25.58 40.09
C ARG A 283 -45.54 -26.56 40.37
N HIS A 284 -45.17 -27.81 40.63
CA HIS A 284 -46.03 -28.75 41.33
C HIS A 284 -46.13 -28.34 42.80
N ASP A 285 -47.37 -28.20 43.27
CA ASP A 285 -47.82 -28.76 44.54
C ASP A 285 -49.07 -29.60 44.23
#